data_AF-A0A7S2TVN6-F1
#
_entry.id   AF-A0A7S2TVN6-F1
#
_cell.length_a   1.000
_cell.length_b   1.000
_cell.length_c   1.000
_cell.angle_alpha   90.00
_cell.angle_beta   90.00
_cell.angle_gamma   90.00
#
_symmetry.space_group_name_H-M   'P 1'
#
loop_
_entity.id
_entity.type
_entity.pdbx_description
1 polymer ?
#
loop_
_entity_poly.entity_id
_entity_poly.type
_entity_poly.pdbx_seq_one_letter_code
_entity_poly.pdbx_strand_id
1 'polypeptide(L)'
;RLTTGAILFEIAGEYQKGLRDMAAMLTGKLPKKPDNAYSLTKTDNITCTLIANTAEECKDIIPGIAEAIEKVIDAKFQDQVDFSDEQSEFASLANTAVDAIVKGFNYRLGKCLQSMGKIHWGQWEQVGDQSEYVTQINSMLSQYAPMVCKMLGDRYHLYFCNRLAQTCIP
;
A
#
# COMPACT_ATOMS: atom_id res chain seq x y z
N ARG A 1 21.19 -40.33 15.72
CA ARG A 1 20.74 -40.01 14.34
C ARG A 1 19.83 -38.80 14.44
N LEU A 2 20.36 -37.59 14.26
CA LEU A 2 19.54 -36.39 14.12
C LEU A 2 18.84 -36.52 12.76
N THR A 3 17.55 -36.79 12.76
CA THR A 3 16.78 -36.97 11.53
C THR A 3 16.69 -35.63 10.83
N THR A 4 17.33 -35.53 9.66
CA THR A 4 17.40 -34.33 8.81
C THR A 4 16.04 -33.66 8.64
N GLY A 5 14.94 -34.42 8.59
CA GLY A 5 13.59 -33.88 8.46
C GLY A 5 13.07 -33.04 9.65
N ALA A 6 13.51 -33.29 10.89
CA ALA A 6 13.09 -32.47 12.04
C ALA A 6 13.76 -31.08 12.02
N ILE A 7 15.04 -31.05 11.67
CA ILE A 7 15.81 -29.80 11.53
C ILE A 7 15.30 -28.99 10.33
N LEU A 8 14.95 -29.65 9.22
CA LEU A 8 14.38 -28.98 8.05
C LEU A 8 12.99 -28.39 8.31
N PHE A 9 12.18 -29.04 9.15
CA PHE A 9 10.91 -28.48 9.60
C PHE A 9 11.11 -27.23 10.48
N GLU A 10 12.06 -27.27 11.41
CA GLU A 10 12.42 -26.09 12.22
C GLU A 10 12.89 -24.91 11.36
N ILE A 11 13.63 -25.18 10.28
CA ILE A 11 14.04 -24.16 9.31
C ILE A 11 12.83 -23.50 8.64
N ALA A 12 11.80 -24.27 8.26
CA ALA A 12 10.58 -23.71 7.68
C ALA A 12 9.89 -22.72 8.63
N GLY A 13 9.82 -23.06 9.93
CA GLY A 13 9.31 -22.16 10.97
C GLY A 13 10.13 -20.88 11.14
N GLU A 14 11.45 -20.95 11.02
CA GLU A 14 12.30 -19.75 11.06
C GLU A 14 12.11 -18.86 9.83
N TYR A 15 11.85 -19.43 8.64
CA TYR A 15 11.48 -18.64 7.45
C TYR A 15 10.14 -17.92 7.64
N GLN A 16 9.11 -18.60 8.14
CA GLN A 16 7.82 -17.98 8.47
C GLN A 16 8.00 -16.82 9.44
N LYS A 17 8.76 -17.03 10.52
CA LYS A 17 9.04 -16.00 11.51
C LYS A 17 9.77 -14.80 10.89
N GLY A 18 10.80 -15.03 10.08
CA GLY A 18 11.53 -13.96 9.39
C GLY A 18 10.64 -13.13 8.46
N LEU A 19 9.72 -13.78 7.75
CA LEU A 19 8.72 -13.12 6.90
C LEU A 19 7.77 -12.24 7.73
N ARG A 20 7.24 -12.76 8.85
CA ARG A 20 6.37 -11.99 9.77
C ARG A 20 7.10 -10.81 10.40
N ASP A 21 8.34 -11.00 10.84
CA ASP A 21 9.16 -9.93 11.41
C ASP A 21 9.43 -8.82 10.38
N MET A 22 9.66 -9.19 9.11
CA MET A 22 9.79 -8.24 8.01
C MET A 22 8.47 -7.50 7.74
N ALA A 23 7.34 -8.20 7.68
CA ALA A 23 6.03 -7.59 7.50
C ALA A 23 5.70 -6.60 8.64
N ALA A 24 5.99 -6.97 9.88
CA ALA A 24 5.84 -6.11 11.05
C ALA A 24 6.75 -4.87 10.98
N MET A 25 8.01 -5.03 10.55
CA MET A 25 8.94 -3.92 10.35
C MET A 25 8.41 -2.92 9.32
N LEU A 26 7.97 -3.41 8.16
CA LEU A 26 7.43 -2.58 7.08
C LEU A 26 6.14 -1.88 7.52
N THR A 27 5.25 -2.59 8.22
CA THR A 27 4.04 -2.01 8.83
C THR A 27 4.40 -0.90 9.81
N GLY A 28 5.46 -1.09 10.61
CA GLY A 28 5.95 -0.08 11.55
C GLY A 28 6.45 1.20 10.87
N LYS A 29 6.87 1.12 9.60
CA LYS A 29 7.33 2.27 8.79
C LYS A 29 6.21 3.03 8.11
N LEU A 30 4.98 2.50 8.08
CA LEU A 30 3.84 3.22 7.52
C LEU A 30 3.55 4.50 8.32
N PRO A 31 3.09 5.57 7.66
CA PRO A 31 2.82 6.84 8.33
C PRO A 31 1.68 6.70 9.35
N LYS A 32 2.02 6.84 10.63
CA LYS A 32 1.07 6.87 11.75
C LYS A 32 0.62 8.29 12.03
N LYS A 33 -0.24 8.83 11.16
CA LYS A 33 -0.84 10.16 11.31
C LYS A 33 -2.31 10.04 11.72
N PRO A 34 -2.82 10.92 12.59
CA PRO A 34 -4.24 10.93 12.92
C PRO A 34 -5.05 11.38 11.69
N ASP A 35 -6.26 10.85 11.52
CA ASP A 35 -7.10 11.09 10.33
C ASP A 35 -7.38 12.57 10.08
N ASN A 36 -7.50 13.37 11.14
CA ASN A 36 -7.77 14.82 11.07
C ASN A 36 -6.56 15.66 10.60
N ALA A 37 -5.38 15.08 10.49
CA ALA A 37 -4.14 15.74 10.03
C ALA A 37 -3.34 14.87 9.05
N TYR A 38 -4.03 14.02 8.28
CA TYR A 38 -3.42 13.01 7.40
C TYR A 38 -2.82 13.62 6.11
N SER A 39 -1.90 14.57 6.26
CA SER A 39 -1.16 15.17 5.14
C SER A 39 0.15 14.41 4.92
N LEU A 40 0.18 13.57 3.89
CA LEU A 40 1.40 12.83 3.51
C LEU A 40 2.37 13.73 2.76
N THR A 41 3.64 13.74 3.18
CA THR A 41 4.73 14.42 2.47
C THR A 41 5.10 13.67 1.20
N LYS A 42 5.94 14.27 0.34
CA LYS A 42 6.50 13.56 -0.82
C LYS A 42 7.24 12.28 -0.38
N THR A 43 8.01 12.37 0.70
CA THR A 43 8.74 11.23 1.28
C THR A 43 7.79 10.15 1.78
N ASP A 44 6.70 10.52 2.47
CA ASP A 44 5.73 9.53 2.95
C ASP A 44 5.09 8.75 1.79
N ASN A 45 4.73 9.44 0.69
CA ASN A 45 4.17 8.79 -0.51
C ASN A 45 5.18 7.83 -1.16
N ILE A 46 6.45 8.23 -1.24
CA ILE A 46 7.54 7.38 -1.74
C ILE A 46 7.68 6.14 -0.84
N THR A 47 7.74 6.32 0.48
CA THR A 47 7.85 5.21 1.43
C THR A 47 6.69 4.23 1.31
N CYS A 48 5.44 4.72 1.23
CA CYS A 48 4.27 3.87 1.05
C CYS A 48 4.33 3.10 -0.27
N THR A 49 4.78 3.75 -1.35
CA THR A 49 4.89 3.09 -2.66
C THR A 49 5.95 1.99 -2.66
N LEU A 50 7.10 2.24 -2.03
CA LEU A 50 8.16 1.24 -1.88
C LEU A 50 7.68 0.05 -1.04
N ILE A 51 6.99 0.31 0.08
CA ILE A 51 6.41 -0.74 0.92
C ILE A 51 5.39 -1.57 0.13
N ALA A 52 4.51 -0.93 -0.64
CA ALA A 52 3.51 -1.63 -1.45
C ALA A 52 4.16 -2.56 -2.47
N ASN A 53 5.18 -2.07 -3.19
CA ASN A 53 5.91 -2.89 -4.17
C ASN A 53 6.66 -4.03 -3.49
N THR A 54 7.41 -3.76 -2.41
CA THR A 54 8.13 -4.81 -1.69
C THR A 54 7.20 -5.88 -1.15
N ALA A 55 6.06 -5.48 -0.58
CA ALA A 55 5.09 -6.44 -0.05
C ALA A 55 4.48 -7.32 -1.14
N GLU A 56 4.19 -6.77 -2.33
CA GLU A 56 3.71 -7.58 -3.46
C GLU A 56 4.77 -8.57 -3.96
N GLU A 57 6.02 -8.12 -4.10
CA GLU A 57 7.12 -9.01 -4.50
C GLU A 57 7.31 -10.14 -3.47
N CYS A 58 7.25 -9.83 -2.18
CA CYS A 58 7.32 -10.86 -1.13
C CYS A 58 6.18 -11.87 -1.23
N LYS A 59 4.94 -11.41 -1.41
CA LYS A 59 3.76 -12.26 -1.61
C LYS A 59 3.90 -13.18 -2.83
N ASP A 60 4.51 -12.71 -3.92
CA ASP A 60 4.73 -13.50 -5.14
C ASP A 60 5.88 -14.53 -4.97
N ILE A 61 6.89 -14.22 -4.15
CA ILE A 61 8.03 -15.12 -3.90
C ILE A 61 7.69 -16.23 -2.89
N ILE A 62 6.82 -15.96 -1.91
CA ILE A 62 6.47 -16.90 -0.83
C ILE A 62 6.06 -18.30 -1.31
N PRO A 63 5.19 -18.47 -2.33
CA PRO A 63 4.84 -19.79 -2.84
C PRO A 63 6.05 -20.60 -3.32
N GLY A 64 7.01 -19.94 -3.97
CA GLY A 64 8.24 -20.59 -4.42
C GLY A 64 9.13 -21.03 -3.25
N ILE A 65 9.11 -20.30 -2.14
CA ILE A 65 9.79 -20.70 -0.89
C ILE A 65 9.11 -21.94 -0.31
N ALA A 66 7.78 -21.95 -0.23
CA ALA A 66 7.02 -23.09 0.29
C ALA A 66 7.30 -24.36 -0.53
N GLU A 67 7.20 -24.28 -1.87
CA GLU A 67 7.53 -25.40 -2.76
C GLU A 67 8.98 -25.89 -2.60
N ALA A 68 9.94 -24.97 -2.43
CA ALA A 68 11.34 -25.33 -2.25
C ALA A 68 11.58 -26.09 -0.94
N ILE A 69 10.87 -25.71 0.13
CA ILE A 69 10.91 -26.38 1.42
C ILE A 69 10.23 -27.76 1.33
N GLU A 70 9.06 -27.86 0.71
CA GLU A 70 8.32 -29.10 0.50
C GLU A 70 9.14 -30.16 -0.25
N LYS A 71 9.92 -29.76 -1.25
CA LYS A 71 10.80 -30.65 -2.03
C LYS A 71 11.94 -31.26 -1.21
N VAL A 72 12.32 -30.65 -0.08
CA VAL A 72 13.49 -31.04 0.72
C VAL A 72 13.08 -31.74 2.02
N ILE A 73 11.86 -31.51 2.51
CA ILE A 73 11.36 -32.08 3.77
C ILE A 73 10.83 -33.52 3.61
N ASP A 74 10.84 -34.30 4.71
CA ASP A 74 10.26 -35.66 4.72
C ASP A 74 8.74 -35.61 4.43
N ALA A 75 8.22 -36.57 3.65
CA ALA A 75 6.80 -36.63 3.25
C ALA A 75 5.79 -36.49 4.41
N LYS A 76 6.14 -36.97 5.61
CA LYS A 76 5.31 -36.85 6.84
C LYS A 76 5.09 -35.41 7.33
N PHE A 77 5.88 -34.45 6.85
CA PHE A 77 5.83 -33.04 7.24
C PHE A 77 5.43 -32.11 6.08
N GLN A 78 5.30 -32.62 4.85
CA GLN A 78 4.96 -31.80 3.68
C GLN A 78 3.60 -31.10 3.86
N ASP A 79 2.58 -31.83 4.33
CA ASP A 79 1.24 -31.30 4.58
C ASP A 79 1.18 -30.27 5.74
N GLN A 80 2.30 -30.05 6.45
CA GLN A 80 2.40 -29.10 7.56
C GLN A 80 3.15 -27.81 7.18
N VAL A 81 3.70 -27.74 5.97
CA VAL A 81 4.39 -26.55 5.46
C VAL A 81 3.37 -25.67 4.75
N ASP A 82 2.87 -24.65 5.43
CA ASP A 82 1.91 -23.70 4.87
C ASP A 82 2.37 -22.27 5.13
N PHE A 83 2.44 -21.47 4.06
CA PHE A 83 2.83 -20.05 4.11
C PHE A 83 1.68 -19.11 3.69
N SER A 84 0.44 -19.61 3.66
CA SER A 84 -0.72 -18.82 3.24
C SER A 84 -0.95 -17.59 4.10
N ASP A 85 -0.68 -17.70 5.40
CA ASP A 85 -0.84 -16.60 6.35
C ASP A 85 0.16 -15.48 6.07
N GLU A 86 1.44 -15.79 5.86
CA GLU A 86 2.46 -14.82 5.49
C GLU A 86 2.14 -14.17 4.15
N GLN A 87 1.69 -14.95 3.17
CA GLN A 87 1.28 -14.42 1.86
C GLN A 87 0.12 -13.44 2.01
N SER A 88 -0.90 -13.79 2.80
CA SER A 88 -2.05 -12.94 3.11
C SER A 88 -1.62 -11.66 3.85
N GLU A 89 -0.68 -11.78 4.80
CA GLU A 89 -0.14 -10.64 5.54
C GLU A 89 0.56 -9.63 4.61
N PHE A 90 1.40 -10.10 3.68
CA PHE A 90 2.03 -9.23 2.69
C PHE A 90 1.02 -8.61 1.71
N ALA A 91 0.01 -9.37 1.27
CA ALA A 91 -1.07 -8.81 0.45
C ALA A 91 -1.85 -7.70 1.19
N SER A 92 -2.16 -7.91 2.48
CA SER A 92 -2.81 -6.92 3.34
C SER A 92 -1.94 -5.68 3.56
N LEU A 93 -0.64 -5.86 3.77
CA LEU A 93 0.32 -4.77 3.92
C LEU A 93 0.40 -3.91 2.65
N ALA A 94 0.47 -4.54 1.47
CA ALA A 94 0.51 -3.82 0.20
C ALA A 94 -0.75 -2.96 0.01
N ASN A 95 -1.94 -3.54 0.24
CA ASN A 95 -3.21 -2.81 0.22
C ASN A 95 -3.23 -1.65 1.22
N THR A 96 -2.77 -1.88 2.45
CA THR A 96 -2.72 -0.86 3.51
C THR A 96 -1.82 0.31 3.13
N ALA A 97 -0.67 0.03 2.50
CA ALA A 97 0.25 1.05 2.03
C ALA A 97 -0.37 1.90 0.91
N VAL A 98 -1.09 1.29 -0.04
CA VAL A 98 -1.80 2.05 -1.09
C VAL A 98 -2.97 2.84 -0.51
N ASP A 99 -3.75 2.26 0.41
CA ASP A 99 -4.85 2.95 1.07
C ASP A 99 -4.36 4.15 1.90
N ALA A 100 -3.16 4.08 2.49
CA ALA A 100 -2.52 5.23 3.14
C ALA A 100 -2.27 6.37 2.14
N ILE A 101 -1.76 6.07 0.95
CA ILE A 101 -1.57 7.06 -0.12
C ILE A 101 -2.91 7.70 -0.48
N VAL A 102 -3.93 6.88 -0.75
CA VAL A 102 -5.29 7.34 -1.11
C VAL A 102 -5.86 8.25 -0.02
N LYS A 103 -5.73 7.90 1.26
CA LYS A 103 -6.12 8.75 2.40
C LYS A 103 -5.41 10.10 2.37
N GLY A 104 -4.11 10.11 2.06
CA GLY A 104 -3.33 11.34 1.92
C GLY A 104 -3.85 12.27 0.82
N PHE A 105 -4.23 11.70 -0.33
CA PHE A 105 -4.87 12.45 -1.41
C PHE A 105 -6.25 12.96 -1.00
N ASN A 106 -7.08 12.10 -0.42
CA ASN A 106 -8.43 12.47 0.00
C ASN A 106 -8.41 13.60 1.05
N TYR A 107 -7.49 13.56 2.01
CA TYR A 107 -7.33 14.64 2.99
C TYR A 107 -7.02 15.99 2.31
N ARG A 108 -6.10 16.01 1.33
CA ARG A 108 -5.75 17.23 0.58
C ARG A 108 -6.91 17.71 -0.29
N LEU A 109 -7.58 16.78 -0.98
CA LEU A 109 -8.75 17.07 -1.80
C LEU A 109 -9.88 17.67 -0.96
N GLY A 110 -10.16 17.08 0.21
CA GLY A 110 -11.13 17.59 1.17
C GLY A 110 -10.83 19.04 1.61
N LYS A 111 -9.55 19.41 1.77
CA LYS A 111 -9.18 20.82 2.05
C LYS A 111 -9.47 21.74 0.86
N CYS A 112 -9.17 21.31 -0.36
CA CYS A 112 -9.51 22.07 -1.57
C CYS A 112 -11.04 22.24 -1.71
N LEU A 113 -11.81 21.19 -1.47
CA LEU A 113 -13.28 21.22 -1.53
C LEU A 113 -13.89 22.07 -0.42
N GLN A 114 -13.33 22.07 0.79
CA GLN A 114 -13.75 22.98 1.86
C GLN A 114 -13.51 24.45 1.48
N SER A 115 -12.37 24.77 0.86
CA SER A 115 -12.11 26.12 0.35
C SER A 115 -13.09 26.50 -0.76
N MET A 116 -13.38 25.57 -1.68
CA MET A 116 -14.40 25.74 -2.71
C MET A 116 -15.80 25.99 -2.13
N GLY A 117 -16.18 25.30 -1.05
CA GLY A 117 -17.48 25.49 -0.40
C GLY A 117 -17.67 26.87 0.25
N LYS A 118 -16.58 27.61 0.52
CA LYS A 118 -16.64 28.99 1.06
C LYS A 118 -16.87 30.05 -0.02
N ILE A 119 -16.84 29.66 -1.29
CA ILE A 119 -17.10 30.57 -2.40
C ILE A 119 -18.58 30.96 -2.40
N HIS A 120 -18.86 32.27 -2.46
CA HIS A 120 -20.21 32.81 -2.59
C HIS A 120 -20.73 32.67 -4.03
N TRP A 121 -21.09 31.44 -4.41
CA TRP A 121 -21.55 31.09 -5.76
C TRP A 121 -22.69 31.97 -6.29
N GLY A 122 -23.57 32.47 -5.41
CA GLY A 122 -24.69 33.33 -5.77
C GLY A 122 -24.34 34.79 -6.11
N GLN A 123 -23.11 35.25 -5.82
CA GLN A 123 -22.63 36.61 -6.13
C GLN A 123 -21.39 36.59 -7.03
N TRP A 124 -21.07 35.44 -7.61
CA TRP A 124 -19.87 35.26 -8.42
C TRP A 124 -20.09 35.83 -9.83
N GLU A 125 -19.75 37.11 -10.02
CA GLU A 125 -19.93 37.83 -11.30
C GLU A 125 -18.82 37.58 -12.33
N GLN A 126 -17.65 37.06 -11.92
CA GLN A 126 -16.53 36.79 -12.82
C GLN A 126 -16.54 35.35 -13.37
N VAL A 127 -17.06 35.20 -14.59
CA VAL A 127 -16.87 33.98 -15.40
C VAL A 127 -15.56 34.15 -16.19
N GLY A 128 -14.44 33.77 -15.59
CA GLY A 128 -13.15 33.70 -16.27
C GLY A 128 -12.87 32.30 -16.83
N ASP A 129 -11.92 32.19 -17.77
CA ASP A 129 -11.56 30.92 -18.42
C ASP A 129 -10.98 29.85 -17.46
N GLN A 130 -10.53 30.26 -16.27
CA GLN A 130 -10.01 29.37 -15.23
C GLN A 130 -10.65 29.67 -13.88
N SER A 131 -11.23 28.65 -13.27
CA SER A 131 -11.69 28.71 -11.89
C SER A 131 -10.54 28.42 -10.92
N GLU A 132 -10.26 29.32 -9.99
CA GLU A 132 -9.12 29.20 -9.06
C GLU A 132 -9.14 27.88 -8.25
N TYR A 133 -10.33 27.41 -7.84
CA TYR A 133 -10.46 26.13 -7.14
C TYR A 133 -10.07 24.93 -8.03
N VAL A 134 -10.37 24.98 -9.33
CA VAL A 134 -9.97 23.95 -10.30
C VAL A 134 -8.45 23.95 -10.46
N THR A 135 -7.83 25.14 -10.54
CA THR A 135 -6.37 25.28 -10.60
C THR A 135 -5.70 24.71 -9.34
N GLN A 136 -6.26 24.96 -8.15
CA GLN A 136 -5.75 24.42 -6.89
C GLN A 136 -5.84 22.88 -6.84
N ILE A 137 -6.97 22.30 -7.22
CA ILE A 137 -7.15 20.84 -7.27
C ILE A 137 -6.19 20.22 -8.29
N ASN A 138 -6.11 20.80 -9.50
CA ASN A 138 -5.25 20.31 -10.56
C ASN A 138 -3.76 20.37 -10.16
N SER A 139 -3.32 21.46 -9.52
CA SER A 139 -1.95 21.61 -9.02
C SER A 139 -1.62 20.55 -7.97
N MET A 140 -2.51 20.30 -7.01
CA MET A 140 -2.33 19.28 -5.98
C MET A 140 -2.22 17.88 -6.60
N LEU A 141 -3.14 17.50 -7.49
CA LEU A 141 -3.13 16.19 -8.14
C LEU A 141 -1.88 16.02 -9.01
N SER A 142 -1.57 17.01 -9.85
CA SER A 142 -0.41 16.96 -10.75
C SER A 142 0.92 16.89 -10.01
N GLN A 143 1.00 17.41 -8.78
CA GLN A 143 2.23 17.38 -7.98
C GLN A 143 2.57 15.97 -7.48
N TYR A 144 1.57 15.16 -7.11
CA TYR A 144 1.79 13.89 -6.40
C TYR A 144 1.36 12.67 -7.20
N ALA A 145 0.24 12.73 -7.94
CA ALA A 145 -0.34 11.57 -8.59
C ALA A 145 0.58 10.96 -9.65
N PRO A 146 1.22 11.72 -10.56
CA PRO A 146 2.12 11.13 -11.56
C PRO A 146 3.31 10.38 -10.95
N MET A 147 3.83 10.89 -9.83
CA MET A 147 4.96 10.25 -9.12
C MET A 147 4.54 8.94 -8.47
N VAL A 148 3.41 8.92 -7.76
CA VAL A 148 2.84 7.69 -7.19
C VAL A 148 2.53 6.68 -8.29
N CYS A 149 1.85 7.11 -9.36
CA CYS A 149 1.49 6.25 -10.48
C CYS A 149 2.70 5.61 -11.15
N LYS A 150 3.79 6.37 -11.34
CA LYS A 150 5.03 5.86 -11.95
C LYS A 150 5.78 4.88 -11.05
N MET A 151 5.66 5.04 -9.73
CA MET A 151 6.40 4.25 -8.76
C MET A 151 5.69 2.97 -8.35
N LEU A 152 4.35 2.93 -8.39
CA LEU A 152 3.58 1.70 -8.13
C LEU A 152 3.74 0.73 -9.31
N GLY A 153 3.85 -0.56 -9.01
CA GLY A 153 3.76 -1.60 -10.05
C GLY A 153 2.38 -1.63 -10.72
N ASP A 154 2.30 -2.18 -11.94
CA ASP A 154 1.11 -2.16 -12.79
C ASP A 154 -0.18 -2.63 -12.08
N ARG A 155 -0.07 -3.65 -11.22
CA ARG A 155 -1.19 -4.20 -10.43
C ARG A 155 -1.78 -3.19 -9.46
N TYR A 156 -0.94 -2.47 -8.72
CA TYR A 156 -1.40 -1.47 -7.75
C TYR A 156 -1.64 -0.10 -8.37
N HIS A 157 -1.12 0.17 -9.57
CA HIS A 157 -1.45 1.38 -10.32
C HIS A 157 -2.97 1.46 -10.59
N LEU A 158 -3.57 0.38 -11.13
CA LEU A 158 -5.01 0.33 -11.37
C LEU A 158 -5.81 0.37 -10.06
N TYR A 159 -5.36 -0.38 -9.05
CA TYR A 159 -6.00 -0.38 -7.73
C TYR A 159 -6.01 1.03 -7.11
N PHE A 160 -4.87 1.73 -7.13
CA PHE A 160 -4.75 3.11 -6.65
C PHE A 160 -5.70 4.05 -7.39
N CYS A 161 -5.70 4.02 -8.72
CA CYS A 161 -6.58 4.88 -9.54
C CYS A 161 -8.07 4.63 -9.23
N ASN A 162 -8.47 3.36 -9.12
CA ASN A 162 -9.84 2.99 -8.77
C ASN A 162 -10.23 3.46 -7.36
N ARG A 163 -9.35 3.24 -6.36
CA ARG A 163 -9.59 3.69 -4.99
C ARG A 163 -9.67 5.20 -4.88
N LEU A 164 -8.77 5.92 -5.56
CA LEU A 164 -8.81 7.38 -5.63
C LEU A 164 -10.11 7.88 -6.28
N ALA A 165 -10.52 7.29 -7.40
CA ALA A 165 -11.78 7.64 -8.06
C ALA A 165 -12.98 7.42 -7.13
N GLN A 166 -13.01 6.29 -6.40
CA GLN A 166 -14.06 6.01 -5.41
C GLN A 166 -14.12 7.06 -4.30
N THR A 167 -12.98 7.63 -3.86
CA THR A 167 -12.99 8.70 -2.84
C THR A 167 -13.57 10.03 -3.34
N CYS A 168 -13.66 10.21 -4.66
CA CYS A 168 -14.20 11.43 -5.27
C CYS A 168 -15.71 11.34 -5.54
N ILE A 169 -16.32 10.16 -5.42
CA ILE A 169 -17.75 9.93 -5.65
C ILE A 169 -18.46 9.90 -4.27
N PRO A 170 -19.51 10.71 -4.06
CA PRO A 170 -20.27 10.71 -2.80
C PRO A 170 -21.07 9.43 -2.56
#